data_AF-A0A7S0WUC6-F1
#
_entry.id   AF-A0A7S0WUC6-F1
#
_cell.length_a   1.000
_cell.length_b   1.000
_cell.length_c   1.000
_cell.angle_alpha   90.00
_cell.angle_beta   90.00
_cell.angle_gamma   90.00
#
_symmetry.space_group_name_H-M   'P 1'
#
loop_
_entity.id
_entity.type
_entity.pdbx_description
1 polymer ?
#
loop_
_entity_poly.entity_id
_entity_poly.type
_entity_poly.pdbx_seq_one_letter_code
_entity_poly.pdbx_strand_id
1 'polypeptide(L)'
;TELKNPSLLRDKCYVDGQWVGASSGAAFDVTNPATGDRITSVPSLDAAETEKAIAAASAALKDWSGRTAKVRSQILWKWYNLIIENKEDLAYLMTVEQGKPLAEARGEVQYGADFISWFAEEGRRVYGDTIPLNAANMRGMVMKQPVGVCAAITPWNFPNAMITRKAGAALAAGCTMVVKPAELTPLSALALAELAEQAGVPPGVLNVVTGAPATVGSVLAEHPTVSKLSFTGSTPTGQLLLKQCAGTVKRVSMELGGNAPFLVFPDCDLDAAVDGAMASKFRNAGQTCVCANRFLIHADVYNAFVAKLQARVAALRVGDGLAARVDQGPLINAAAVEKCERHVADAVAKGAKVVAGGGRH
;
A
#
# COMPACT_ATOMS: atom_id res chain seq x y z
N THR A 1 -11.12 -16.41 -14.52
CA THR A 1 -9.99 -16.61 -15.46
C THR A 1 -8.84 -17.23 -14.70
N GLU A 2 -8.15 -18.20 -15.29
CA GLU A 2 -6.98 -18.84 -14.68
C GLU A 2 -5.76 -17.90 -14.81
N LEU A 3 -4.94 -17.80 -13.76
CA LEU A 3 -3.68 -17.03 -13.79
C LEU A 3 -2.69 -17.71 -14.74
N LYS A 4 -1.95 -16.95 -15.54
CA LYS A 4 -0.89 -17.54 -16.39
C LYS A 4 0.23 -18.12 -15.55
N ASN A 5 0.57 -17.46 -14.45
CA ASN A 5 1.47 -17.93 -13.42
C ASN A 5 0.68 -18.31 -12.16
N PRO A 6 0.29 -19.59 -12.00
CA PRO A 6 -0.52 -20.02 -10.86
C PRO A 6 0.22 -19.92 -9.52
N SER A 7 1.56 -19.82 -9.52
CA SER A 7 2.35 -19.68 -8.28
C SER A 7 2.10 -18.38 -7.54
N LEU A 8 1.53 -17.36 -8.21
CA LEU A 8 1.24 -16.05 -7.62
C LEU A 8 0.07 -16.09 -6.64
N LEU A 9 -0.85 -17.05 -6.78
CA LEU A 9 -1.92 -17.24 -5.82
C LEU A 9 -1.39 -18.07 -4.65
N ARG A 10 -1.06 -17.37 -3.56
CA ARG A 10 -0.53 -17.97 -2.34
C ARG A 10 -1.55 -17.88 -1.21
N ASP A 11 -1.79 -19.01 -0.55
CA ASP A 11 -2.73 -19.22 0.56
C ASP A 11 -2.01 -19.41 1.91
N LYS A 12 -0.73 -19.01 1.97
CA LYS A 12 0.15 -19.14 3.13
C LYS A 12 0.95 -17.86 3.35
N CYS A 13 1.43 -17.65 4.57
CA CYS A 13 2.36 -16.57 4.89
C CYS A 13 3.77 -16.90 4.39
N TYR A 14 4.57 -15.88 4.10
CA TYR A 14 5.97 -16.03 3.72
C TYR A 14 6.87 -15.67 4.91
N VAL A 15 7.48 -16.65 5.55
CA VAL A 15 8.31 -16.46 6.75
C VAL A 15 9.60 -17.26 6.58
N ASP A 16 10.74 -16.57 6.68
CA ASP A 16 12.08 -17.18 6.59
C ASP A 16 12.29 -18.04 5.34
N GLY A 17 11.82 -17.57 4.18
CA GLY A 17 11.94 -18.34 2.93
C GLY A 17 11.01 -19.55 2.84
N GLN A 18 9.99 -19.63 3.69
CA GLN A 18 9.03 -20.73 3.74
C GLN A 18 7.59 -20.24 3.68
N TRP A 19 6.74 -21.02 3.00
CA TRP A 19 5.30 -20.80 2.93
C TRP A 19 4.60 -21.53 4.08
N VAL A 20 4.19 -20.80 5.12
CA VAL A 20 3.69 -21.34 6.40
C VAL A 20 2.21 -21.04 6.66
N GLY A 21 1.53 -21.98 7.30
CA GLY A 21 0.18 -21.78 7.86
C GLY A 21 0.23 -21.34 9.33
N ALA A 22 -0.94 -21.05 9.91
CA ALA A 22 -1.06 -20.80 11.34
C ALA A 22 -1.00 -22.12 12.12
N SER A 23 -0.26 -22.14 13.21
CA SER A 23 -0.06 -23.31 14.08
C SER A 23 -1.38 -23.76 14.73
N SER A 24 -2.29 -22.82 14.96
CA SER A 24 -3.66 -23.06 15.44
C SER A 24 -4.63 -23.55 14.35
N GLY A 25 -4.23 -23.51 13.08
CA GLY A 25 -5.12 -23.69 11.93
C GLY A 25 -6.05 -22.50 11.66
N ALA A 26 -5.94 -21.40 12.42
CA ALA A 26 -6.75 -20.21 12.21
C ALA A 26 -6.50 -19.58 10.83
N ALA A 27 -7.57 -19.20 10.16
CA ALA A 27 -7.54 -18.57 8.85
C ALA A 27 -8.72 -17.60 8.70
N PHE A 28 -8.65 -16.71 7.72
CA PHE A 28 -9.77 -15.86 7.31
C PHE A 28 -9.94 -15.89 5.79
N ASP A 29 -11.18 -15.72 5.36
CA ASP A 29 -11.54 -15.74 3.94
C ASP A 29 -11.22 -14.40 3.27
N VAL A 30 -10.67 -14.46 2.07
CA VAL A 30 -10.55 -13.34 1.14
C VAL A 30 -11.67 -13.47 0.13
N THR A 31 -12.49 -12.43 -0.01
CA THR A 31 -13.69 -12.44 -0.86
C THR A 31 -13.57 -11.41 -1.98
N ASN A 32 -14.20 -11.69 -3.11
CA ASN A 32 -14.29 -10.73 -4.20
C ASN A 32 -15.37 -9.69 -3.87
N PRO A 33 -15.05 -8.38 -3.74
CA PRO A 33 -16.03 -7.38 -3.35
C PRO A 33 -17.10 -7.12 -4.43
N ALA A 34 -16.90 -7.57 -5.68
CA ALA A 34 -17.89 -7.43 -6.75
C ALA A 34 -18.97 -8.52 -6.69
N THR A 35 -18.63 -9.73 -6.23
CA THR A 35 -19.56 -10.88 -6.26
C THR A 35 -19.91 -11.43 -4.88
N GLY A 36 -19.08 -11.16 -3.87
CA GLY A 36 -19.15 -11.78 -2.54
C GLY A 36 -18.56 -13.19 -2.48
N ASP A 37 -18.09 -13.74 -3.61
CA ASP A 37 -17.54 -15.09 -3.65
C ASP A 37 -16.21 -15.16 -2.91
N ARG A 38 -15.98 -16.29 -2.23
CA ARG A 38 -14.68 -16.57 -1.63
C ARG A 38 -13.65 -16.88 -2.73
N ILE A 39 -12.52 -16.16 -2.69
CA ILE A 39 -11.36 -16.40 -3.55
C ILE A 39 -10.52 -17.54 -2.97
N THR A 40 -10.08 -17.37 -1.72
CA THR A 40 -9.32 -18.35 -0.95
C THR A 40 -9.40 -17.99 0.54
N SER A 41 -8.77 -18.78 1.41
CA SER A 41 -8.46 -18.38 2.79
C SER A 41 -6.95 -18.19 2.96
N VAL A 42 -6.56 -17.33 3.90
CA VAL A 42 -5.16 -17.12 4.27
C VAL A 42 -4.99 -17.28 5.78
N PRO A 43 -3.78 -17.63 6.28
CA PRO A 43 -3.57 -17.89 7.69
C PRO A 43 -3.82 -16.64 8.55
N SER A 44 -4.30 -16.86 9.76
CA SER A 44 -4.33 -15.83 10.80
C SER A 44 -3.24 -16.16 11.82
N LEU A 45 -2.02 -15.70 11.55
CA LEU A 45 -0.88 -15.91 12.44
C LEU A 45 -1.09 -15.16 13.76
N ASP A 46 -0.59 -15.76 14.83
CA ASP A 46 -0.65 -15.19 16.17
C ASP A 46 0.60 -14.37 16.53
N ALA A 47 0.70 -13.99 17.81
CA ALA A 47 1.83 -13.24 18.33
C ALA A 47 3.15 -14.03 18.24
N ALA A 48 3.16 -15.31 18.61
CA ALA A 48 4.36 -16.14 18.62
C ALA A 48 4.89 -16.36 17.19
N GLU A 49 4.01 -16.51 16.22
CA GLU A 49 4.38 -16.65 14.81
C GLU A 49 4.89 -15.32 14.21
N THR A 50 4.32 -14.20 14.64
CA THR A 50 4.83 -12.86 14.30
C THR A 50 6.24 -12.65 14.88
N GLU A 51 6.49 -13.09 16.12
CA GLU A 51 7.81 -13.04 16.75
C GLU A 51 8.84 -13.90 16.01
N LYS A 52 8.45 -15.09 15.52
CA LYS A 52 9.31 -15.93 14.66
C LYS A 52 9.70 -15.20 13.38
N ALA A 53 8.78 -14.49 12.73
CA ALA A 53 9.10 -13.68 11.55
C ALA A 53 10.07 -12.53 11.87
N ILE A 54 9.93 -11.88 13.03
CA ILE A 54 10.87 -10.85 13.50
C ILE A 54 12.25 -11.47 13.78
N ALA A 55 12.30 -12.65 14.39
CA ALA A 55 13.54 -13.36 14.68
C ALA A 55 14.28 -13.74 13.38
N ALA A 56 13.56 -14.25 12.37
CA ALA A 56 14.11 -14.53 11.04
C ALA A 56 14.67 -13.26 10.38
N ALA A 57 13.91 -12.15 10.42
CA ALA A 57 14.36 -10.86 9.91
C ALA A 57 15.62 -10.36 10.62
N SER A 58 15.74 -10.59 11.93
CA SER A 58 16.93 -10.25 12.70
C SER A 58 18.14 -11.11 12.33
N ALA A 59 17.94 -12.42 12.15
CA ALA A 59 19.00 -13.35 11.78
C ALA A 59 19.57 -13.05 10.39
N ALA A 60 18.70 -12.71 9.42
CA ALA A 60 19.09 -12.37 8.06
C ALA A 60 19.78 -11.00 7.91
N LEU A 61 19.61 -10.10 8.89
CA LEU A 61 20.05 -8.71 8.81
C LEU A 61 21.57 -8.56 8.62
N LYS A 62 22.37 -9.35 9.34
CA LYS A 62 23.83 -9.22 9.31
C LYS A 62 24.39 -9.55 7.92
N ASP A 63 23.93 -10.63 7.30
CA ASP A 63 24.32 -10.98 5.92
C ASP A 63 23.84 -9.92 4.94
N TRP A 64 22.55 -9.58 4.99
CA TRP A 64 21.94 -8.66 4.01
C TRP A 64 22.54 -7.25 4.04
N SER A 65 22.74 -6.69 5.22
CA SER A 65 23.37 -5.38 5.40
C SER A 65 24.86 -5.39 5.01
N GLY A 66 25.54 -6.53 5.17
CA GLY A 66 26.94 -6.73 4.77
C GLY A 66 27.16 -6.85 3.26
N ARG A 67 26.12 -7.17 2.47
CA ARG A 67 26.21 -7.17 1.00
C ARG A 67 26.47 -5.76 0.47
N THR A 68 27.20 -5.66 -0.63
CA THR A 68 27.40 -4.35 -1.27
C THR A 68 26.07 -3.81 -1.81
N ALA A 69 25.96 -2.48 -1.88
CA ALA A 69 24.81 -1.82 -2.51
C ALA A 69 24.53 -2.31 -3.94
N LYS A 70 25.58 -2.66 -4.70
CA LYS A 70 25.47 -3.23 -6.05
C LYS A 70 24.74 -4.58 -6.04
N VAL A 71 25.10 -5.49 -5.13
CA VAL A 71 24.47 -6.82 -5.03
C VAL A 71 23.00 -6.69 -4.64
N ARG A 72 22.67 -5.84 -3.65
CA ARG A 72 21.27 -5.58 -3.29
C ARG A 72 20.48 -4.97 -4.45
N SER A 73 21.08 -4.01 -5.16
CA SER A 73 20.49 -3.37 -6.34
C SER A 73 20.16 -4.39 -7.45
N GLN A 74 21.06 -5.34 -7.72
CA GLN A 74 20.83 -6.39 -8.74
C GLN A 74 19.64 -7.30 -8.40
N ILE A 75 19.50 -7.69 -7.13
CA ILE A 75 18.37 -8.50 -6.66
C ILE A 75 17.06 -7.71 -6.79
N LEU A 76 17.05 -6.43 -6.39
CA LEU A 76 15.87 -5.57 -6.51
C LEU A 76 15.49 -5.31 -7.98
N TRP A 77 16.47 -5.14 -8.89
CA TRP A 77 16.20 -5.07 -10.32
C TRP A 77 15.58 -6.34 -10.88
N LYS A 78 16.03 -7.52 -10.42
CA LYS A 78 15.40 -8.79 -10.80
C LYS A 78 13.96 -8.87 -10.28
N TRP A 79 13.69 -8.39 -9.06
CA TRP A 79 12.34 -8.33 -8.51
C TRP A 79 11.44 -7.39 -9.32
N TYR A 80 11.93 -6.20 -9.67
CA TYR A 80 11.24 -5.29 -10.59
C TYR A 80 10.87 -5.98 -11.91
N ASN A 81 11.83 -6.63 -12.58
CA ASN A 81 11.59 -7.29 -13.86
C ASN A 81 10.51 -8.37 -13.74
N LEU A 82 10.56 -9.19 -12.68
CA LEU A 82 9.55 -10.21 -12.43
C LEU A 82 8.16 -9.63 -12.18
N ILE A 83 8.04 -8.49 -11.48
CA ILE A 83 6.77 -7.79 -11.31
C ILE A 83 6.21 -7.34 -12.68
N ILE A 84 7.05 -6.79 -13.54
CA ILE A 84 6.65 -6.34 -14.88
C ILE A 84 6.26 -7.51 -15.79
N GLU A 85 7.03 -8.60 -15.76
CA GLU A 85 6.74 -9.82 -16.51
C GLU A 85 5.40 -10.45 -16.11
N ASN A 86 5.03 -10.34 -14.83
CA ASN A 86 3.78 -10.87 -14.27
C ASN A 86 2.68 -9.81 -14.11
N LYS A 87 2.80 -8.66 -14.78
CA LYS A 87 1.93 -7.50 -14.58
C LYS A 87 0.45 -7.79 -14.73
N GLU A 88 0.08 -8.60 -15.72
CA GLU A 88 -1.32 -8.92 -16.01
C GLU A 88 -1.95 -9.80 -14.93
N ASP A 89 -1.23 -10.83 -14.45
CA ASP A 89 -1.72 -11.71 -13.40
C ASP A 89 -1.82 -10.99 -12.05
N LEU A 90 -0.84 -10.12 -11.74
CA LEU A 90 -0.88 -9.27 -10.55
C LEU A 90 -2.05 -8.28 -10.61
N ALA A 91 -2.32 -7.68 -11.77
CA ALA A 91 -3.44 -6.78 -11.96
C ALA A 91 -4.79 -7.51 -11.82
N TYR A 92 -4.89 -8.72 -12.36
CA TYR A 92 -6.07 -9.57 -12.21
C TYR A 92 -6.31 -9.92 -10.73
N LEU A 93 -5.28 -10.42 -10.03
CA LEU A 93 -5.39 -10.80 -8.62
C LEU A 93 -5.82 -9.62 -7.75
N MET A 94 -5.19 -8.45 -7.96
CA MET A 94 -5.55 -7.21 -7.28
C MET A 94 -7.00 -6.79 -7.56
N THR A 95 -7.44 -6.88 -8.81
CA THR A 95 -8.82 -6.53 -9.20
C THR A 95 -9.81 -7.44 -8.48
N VAL A 96 -9.53 -8.74 -8.42
CA VAL A 96 -10.40 -9.74 -7.81
C VAL A 96 -10.52 -9.55 -6.31
N GLU A 97 -9.44 -9.25 -5.59
CA GLU A 97 -9.51 -9.09 -4.12
C GLU A 97 -9.92 -7.67 -3.68
N GLN A 98 -9.62 -6.63 -4.47
CA GLN A 98 -9.82 -5.23 -4.06
C GLN A 98 -10.99 -4.55 -4.79
N GLY A 99 -11.28 -4.93 -6.03
CA GLY A 99 -12.42 -4.47 -6.81
C GLY A 99 -12.13 -3.39 -7.86
N LYS A 100 -10.99 -2.69 -7.84
CA LYS A 100 -10.73 -1.64 -8.84
C LYS A 100 -10.72 -2.16 -10.27
N PRO A 101 -11.07 -1.34 -11.27
CA PRO A 101 -10.99 -1.74 -12.67
C PRO A 101 -9.61 -2.26 -13.06
N LEU A 102 -9.56 -3.29 -13.91
CA LEU A 102 -8.31 -3.95 -14.30
C LEU A 102 -7.27 -2.99 -14.91
N ALA A 103 -7.73 -1.95 -15.61
CA ALA A 103 -6.84 -0.90 -16.12
C ALA A 103 -6.15 -0.10 -14.99
N GLU A 104 -6.87 0.23 -13.92
CA GLU A 104 -6.27 0.87 -12.75
C GLU A 104 -5.31 -0.06 -12.01
N ALA A 105 -5.67 -1.35 -11.88
CA ALA A 105 -4.79 -2.35 -11.27
C ALA A 105 -3.46 -2.49 -12.04
N ARG A 106 -3.49 -2.54 -13.38
CA ARG A 106 -2.27 -2.50 -14.22
C ARG A 106 -1.43 -1.26 -13.97
N GLY A 107 -2.08 -0.11 -13.85
CA GLY A 107 -1.42 1.16 -13.51
C GLY A 107 -0.74 1.10 -12.14
N GLU A 108 -1.41 0.51 -11.14
CA GLU A 108 -0.81 0.30 -9.82
C GLU A 108 0.36 -0.68 -9.86
N VAL A 109 0.27 -1.81 -10.56
CA VAL A 109 1.38 -2.76 -10.62
C VAL A 109 2.64 -2.10 -11.21
N GLN A 110 2.47 -1.29 -12.26
CA GLN A 110 3.57 -0.49 -12.79
C GLN A 110 4.11 0.49 -11.74
N TYR A 111 3.23 1.30 -11.16
CA TYR A 111 3.60 2.30 -10.16
C TYR A 111 4.29 1.67 -8.94
N GLY A 112 3.84 0.49 -8.51
CA GLY A 112 4.46 -0.29 -7.45
C GLY A 112 5.85 -0.79 -7.84
N ALA A 113 6.01 -1.32 -9.05
CA ALA A 113 7.29 -1.75 -9.58
C ALA A 113 8.30 -0.60 -9.64
N ASP A 114 7.87 0.60 -10.06
CA ASP A 114 8.72 1.78 -10.20
C ASP A 114 9.42 2.17 -8.88
N PHE A 115 8.80 1.91 -7.71
CA PHE A 115 9.50 2.09 -6.43
C PHE A 115 10.64 1.10 -6.23
N ILE A 116 10.49 -0.14 -6.68
CA ILE A 116 11.55 -1.16 -6.55
C ILE A 116 12.77 -0.77 -7.40
N SER A 117 12.56 -0.40 -8.66
CA SER A 117 13.67 0.05 -9.53
C SER A 117 14.30 1.35 -9.02
N TRP A 118 13.49 2.33 -8.62
CA TRP A 118 13.98 3.57 -8.01
C TRP A 118 14.85 3.30 -6.78
N PHE A 119 14.38 2.49 -5.82
CA PHE A 119 15.17 2.21 -4.62
C PHE A 119 16.35 1.29 -4.89
N ALA A 120 16.29 0.40 -5.89
CA ALA A 120 17.45 -0.35 -6.34
C ALA A 120 18.59 0.58 -6.77
N GLU A 121 18.25 1.69 -7.42
CA GLU A 121 19.20 2.74 -7.79
C GLU A 121 19.66 3.57 -6.59
N GLU A 122 18.73 4.03 -5.76
CA GLU A 122 19.05 4.87 -4.59
C GLU A 122 19.88 4.13 -3.53
N GLY A 123 19.76 2.80 -3.43
CA GLY A 123 20.59 1.99 -2.55
C GLY A 123 22.10 2.15 -2.81
N ARG A 124 22.49 2.56 -4.03
CA ARG A 124 23.89 2.84 -4.42
C ARG A 124 24.33 4.29 -4.18
N ARG A 125 23.42 5.15 -3.71
CA ARG A 125 23.60 6.60 -3.56
C ARG A 125 23.40 7.08 -2.12
N VAL A 126 23.58 6.17 -1.16
CA VAL A 126 23.52 6.49 0.27
C VAL A 126 24.82 7.18 0.69
N TYR A 127 24.98 8.44 0.27
CA TYR A 127 26.19 9.23 0.51
C TYR A 127 26.27 9.73 1.96
N GLY A 128 27.46 9.63 2.54
CA GLY A 128 27.84 10.31 3.78
C GLY A 128 28.43 11.70 3.52
N ASP A 129 28.99 12.31 4.55
CA ASP A 129 29.51 13.67 4.51
C ASP A 129 30.88 13.75 5.20
N THR A 130 31.74 14.67 4.75
CA THR A 130 32.94 15.10 5.49
C THR A 130 32.77 16.56 5.89
N ILE A 131 33.03 16.88 7.15
CA ILE A 131 32.65 18.17 7.74
C ILE A 131 33.91 18.85 8.30
N PRO A 132 34.21 20.09 7.88
CA PRO A 132 35.25 20.90 8.51
C PRO A 132 34.95 21.12 10.00
N LEU A 133 35.94 20.93 10.86
CA LEU A 133 35.81 21.13 12.30
C LEU A 133 36.64 22.33 12.76
N ASN A 134 36.22 22.93 13.87
CA ASN A 134 36.90 24.08 14.47
C ASN A 134 38.19 23.68 15.22
N ALA A 135 38.41 22.37 15.46
CA ALA A 135 39.62 21.84 16.07
C ALA A 135 40.58 21.31 14.98
N ALA A 136 41.80 21.87 14.91
CA ALA A 136 42.77 21.62 13.84
C ALA A 136 43.20 20.14 13.72
N ASN A 137 43.18 19.40 14.83
CA ASN A 137 43.59 17.99 14.91
C ASN A 137 42.43 16.99 14.82
N MET A 138 41.23 17.43 14.43
CA MET A 138 40.06 16.56 14.28
C MET A 138 39.55 16.52 12.83
N ARG A 139 38.81 15.45 12.49
CA ARG A 139 38.11 15.30 11.21
C ARG A 139 36.67 14.90 11.48
N GLY A 140 35.71 15.57 10.85
CA GLY A 140 34.29 15.23 10.93
C GLY A 140 33.89 14.34 9.77
N MET A 141 33.24 13.20 10.07
CA MET A 141 32.68 12.29 9.07
C MET A 141 31.30 11.81 9.50
N VAL A 142 30.37 11.75 8.56
CA VAL A 142 29.03 11.19 8.73
C VAL A 142 28.87 10.00 7.79
N MET A 143 28.41 8.87 8.32
CA MET A 143 28.03 7.69 7.54
C MET A 143 26.56 7.37 7.79
N LYS A 144 25.89 6.82 6.78
CA LYS A 144 24.48 6.38 6.86
C LYS A 144 24.44 4.86 6.76
N GLN A 145 23.83 4.23 7.76
CA GLN A 145 23.73 2.77 7.89
C GLN A 145 22.27 2.34 8.04
N PRO A 146 21.91 1.09 7.66
CA PRO A 146 20.56 0.58 7.85
C PRO A 146 20.13 0.66 9.31
N VAL A 147 18.85 0.91 9.53
CA VAL A 147 18.30 1.06 10.90
C VAL A 147 18.17 -0.28 11.62
N GLY A 148 18.13 -1.40 10.87
CA GLY A 148 17.94 -2.75 11.37
C GLY A 148 16.67 -3.40 10.84
N VAL A 149 15.99 -4.18 11.69
CA VAL A 149 14.72 -4.83 11.32
C VAL A 149 13.62 -3.77 11.23
N CYS A 150 12.94 -3.74 10.08
CA CYS A 150 11.80 -2.87 9.84
C CYS A 150 10.49 -3.66 9.90
N ALA A 151 9.40 -2.99 10.27
CA ALA A 151 8.05 -3.50 10.13
C ALA A 151 7.23 -2.56 9.23
N ALA A 152 6.37 -3.13 8.41
CA ALA A 152 5.42 -2.39 7.59
C ALA A 152 4.00 -2.91 7.82
N ILE A 153 3.06 -1.99 8.02
CA ILE A 153 1.63 -2.30 8.08
C ILE A 153 0.97 -1.50 6.95
N THR A 154 0.37 -2.20 5.98
CA THR A 154 -0.14 -1.60 4.73
C THR A 154 -1.66 -1.71 4.60
N PRO A 155 -2.32 -0.71 3.98
CA PRO A 155 -3.76 -0.69 3.77
C PRO A 155 -4.16 -1.47 2.52
N TRP A 156 -5.47 -1.59 2.30
CA TRP A 156 -6.07 -2.36 1.21
C TRP A 156 -6.21 -1.60 -0.11
N ASN A 157 -6.17 -0.27 -0.09
CA ASN A 157 -6.56 0.52 -1.26
C ASN A 157 -5.53 0.53 -2.39
N PHE A 158 -4.25 0.32 -2.07
CA PHE A 158 -3.17 0.10 -3.02
C PHE A 158 -2.33 -1.10 -2.55
N PRO A 159 -2.85 -2.32 -2.72
CA PRO A 159 -2.33 -3.51 -2.04
C PRO A 159 -0.97 -3.96 -2.59
N ASN A 160 -0.55 -3.49 -3.77
CA ASN A 160 0.78 -3.72 -4.31
C ASN A 160 1.72 -2.54 -3.99
N ALA A 161 1.34 -1.32 -4.38
CA ALA A 161 2.23 -0.17 -4.31
C ALA A 161 2.58 0.22 -2.86
N MET A 162 1.69 0.01 -1.89
CA MET A 162 2.00 0.32 -0.48
C MET A 162 3.09 -0.57 0.10
N ILE A 163 3.25 -1.78 -0.44
CA ILE A 163 4.27 -2.73 -0.03
C ILE A 163 5.60 -2.33 -0.65
N THR A 164 5.65 -2.16 -1.97
CA THR A 164 6.90 -1.86 -2.68
C THR A 164 7.49 -0.51 -2.26
N ARG A 165 6.65 0.49 -1.97
CA ARG A 165 7.06 1.78 -1.38
C ARG A 165 7.85 1.65 -0.08
N LYS A 166 7.55 0.63 0.72
CA LYS A 166 8.16 0.42 2.04
C LYS A 166 9.30 -0.61 1.96
N ALA A 167 9.03 -1.76 1.34
CA ALA A 167 9.98 -2.85 1.18
C ALA A 167 11.15 -2.46 0.27
N GLY A 168 10.90 -1.80 -0.86
CA GLY A 168 11.95 -1.34 -1.77
C GLY A 168 12.98 -0.45 -1.07
N ALA A 169 12.51 0.57 -0.33
CA ALA A 169 13.36 1.47 0.44
C ALA A 169 14.15 0.74 1.53
N ALA A 170 13.49 -0.13 2.31
CA ALA A 170 14.11 -0.85 3.40
C ALA A 170 15.20 -1.80 2.92
N LEU A 171 14.88 -2.64 1.93
CA LEU A 171 15.83 -3.62 1.39
C LEU A 171 17.01 -2.93 0.71
N ALA A 172 16.78 -1.86 -0.06
CA ALA A 172 17.85 -1.10 -0.69
C ALA A 172 18.85 -0.51 0.32
N ALA A 173 18.32 0.04 1.42
CA ALA A 173 19.13 0.57 2.52
C ALA A 173 19.93 -0.52 3.28
N GLY A 174 19.62 -1.80 3.07
CA GLY A 174 20.23 -2.93 3.77
C GLY A 174 19.48 -3.36 5.03
N CYS A 175 18.21 -2.96 5.19
CA CYS A 175 17.33 -3.43 6.25
C CYS A 175 16.62 -4.72 5.82
N THR A 176 16.13 -5.48 6.80
CA THR A 176 15.15 -6.56 6.60
C THR A 176 13.75 -6.05 6.98
N MET A 177 12.70 -6.71 6.50
CA MET A 177 11.32 -6.24 6.72
C MET A 177 10.33 -7.38 7.00
N VAL A 178 9.46 -7.16 7.99
CA VAL A 178 8.23 -7.92 8.20
C VAL A 178 7.04 -7.05 7.79
N VAL A 179 6.24 -7.53 6.83
CA VAL A 179 5.08 -6.83 6.28
C VAL A 179 3.80 -7.51 6.76
N LYS A 180 2.88 -6.72 7.32
CA LYS A 180 1.49 -7.12 7.56
C LYS A 180 0.59 -6.37 6.56
N PRO A 181 0.03 -7.03 5.54
CA PRO A 181 -0.94 -6.43 4.64
C PRO A 181 -2.33 -6.32 5.27
N ALA A 182 -3.23 -5.59 4.62
CA ALA A 182 -4.63 -5.58 5.00
C ALA A 182 -5.28 -6.96 4.80
N GLU A 183 -6.17 -7.33 5.70
CA GLU A 183 -6.94 -8.59 5.68
C GLU A 183 -7.87 -8.66 4.47
N LEU A 184 -8.27 -7.51 3.93
CA LEU A 184 -9.15 -7.43 2.77
C LEU A 184 -8.42 -7.72 1.45
N THR A 185 -7.10 -7.53 1.41
CA THR A 185 -6.32 -7.65 0.17
C THR A 185 -4.90 -8.24 0.40
N PRO A 186 -4.77 -9.40 1.04
CA PRO A 186 -3.47 -9.97 1.36
C PRO A 186 -2.80 -10.63 0.14
N LEU A 187 -3.54 -11.01 -0.90
CA LEU A 187 -3.04 -11.86 -1.99
C LEU A 187 -2.02 -11.14 -2.85
N SER A 188 -2.22 -9.84 -3.14
CA SER A 188 -1.22 -9.01 -3.81
C SER A 188 0.11 -8.96 -3.06
N ALA A 189 0.06 -8.98 -1.72
CA ALA A 189 1.26 -8.96 -0.88
C ALA A 189 2.04 -10.28 -0.98
N LEU A 190 1.31 -11.40 -0.93
CA LEU A 190 1.89 -12.73 -1.02
C LEU A 190 2.44 -12.98 -2.43
N ALA A 191 1.74 -12.54 -3.48
CA ALA A 191 2.26 -12.59 -4.85
C ALA A 191 3.57 -11.78 -5.01
N LEU A 192 3.69 -10.62 -4.36
CA LEU A 192 4.94 -9.87 -4.34
C LEU A 192 6.07 -10.61 -3.60
N ALA A 193 5.75 -11.32 -2.51
CA ALA A 193 6.72 -12.13 -1.78
C ALA A 193 7.21 -13.32 -2.63
N GLU A 194 6.31 -13.98 -3.37
CA GLU A 194 6.66 -15.01 -4.35
C GLU A 194 7.67 -14.49 -5.37
N LEU A 195 7.43 -13.32 -5.95
CA LEU A 195 8.34 -12.74 -6.92
C LEU A 195 9.66 -12.26 -6.28
N ALA A 196 9.64 -11.85 -5.01
CA ALA A 196 10.85 -11.51 -4.27
C ALA A 196 11.73 -12.75 -4.03
N GLU A 197 11.11 -13.88 -3.68
CA GLU A 197 11.78 -15.18 -3.56
C GLU A 197 12.45 -15.58 -4.88
N GLN A 198 11.70 -15.54 -5.99
CA GLN A 198 12.22 -15.84 -7.32
C GLN A 198 13.33 -14.86 -7.75
N ALA A 199 13.28 -13.61 -7.28
CA ALA A 199 14.32 -12.61 -7.50
C ALA A 199 15.62 -12.91 -6.73
N GLY A 200 15.61 -13.83 -5.77
CA GLY A 200 16.75 -14.16 -4.92
C GLY A 200 16.89 -13.25 -3.72
N VAL A 201 15.80 -12.64 -3.24
CA VAL A 201 15.75 -12.04 -1.90
C VAL A 201 16.00 -13.17 -0.89
N PRO A 202 17.04 -13.09 -0.04
CA PRO A 202 17.36 -14.19 0.86
C PRO A 202 16.26 -14.47 1.89
N PRO A 203 16.16 -15.72 2.39
CA PRO A 203 15.29 -16.07 3.51
C PRO A 203 15.42 -15.08 4.67
N GLY A 204 14.28 -14.67 5.23
CA GLY A 204 14.19 -13.74 6.35
C GLY A 204 14.36 -12.26 5.97
N VAL A 205 14.89 -11.91 4.80
CA VAL A 205 15.06 -10.49 4.41
C VAL A 205 13.72 -9.79 4.18
N LEU A 206 12.77 -10.49 3.54
CA LEU A 206 11.38 -10.10 3.43
C LEU A 206 10.50 -11.20 4.03
N ASN A 207 9.60 -10.82 4.93
CA ASN A 207 8.60 -11.71 5.50
C ASN A 207 7.23 -11.05 5.33
N VAL A 208 6.21 -11.82 4.99
CA VAL A 208 4.82 -11.35 4.88
C VAL A 208 3.94 -12.21 5.77
N VAL A 209 3.35 -11.58 6.78
CA VAL A 209 2.51 -12.21 7.80
C VAL A 209 1.08 -11.69 7.71
N THR A 210 0.11 -12.60 7.69
CA THR A 210 -1.33 -12.27 7.76
C THR A 210 -1.88 -12.66 9.12
N GLY A 211 -2.84 -11.91 9.63
CA GLY A 211 -3.41 -12.13 10.95
C GLY A 211 -4.18 -10.92 11.46
N ALA A 212 -4.78 -11.07 12.63
CA ALA A 212 -5.60 -10.04 13.24
C ALA A 212 -4.80 -8.74 13.44
N PRO A 213 -5.37 -7.56 13.09
CA PRO A 213 -4.59 -6.33 13.05
C PRO A 213 -4.13 -5.87 14.44
N ALA A 214 -4.95 -6.12 15.48
CA ALA A 214 -4.58 -5.82 16.86
C ALA A 214 -3.42 -6.71 17.33
N THR A 215 -3.46 -8.02 17.05
CA THR A 215 -2.44 -8.97 17.49
C THR A 215 -1.10 -8.73 16.79
N VAL A 216 -1.08 -8.84 15.46
CA VAL A 216 0.17 -8.70 14.68
C VAL A 216 0.70 -7.27 14.77
N GLY A 217 -0.19 -6.27 14.73
CA GLY A 217 0.18 -4.86 14.82
C GLY A 217 0.85 -4.50 16.15
N SER A 218 0.33 -5.00 17.28
CA SER A 218 0.93 -4.76 18.60
C SER A 218 2.33 -5.34 18.68
N VAL A 219 2.51 -6.60 18.26
CA VAL A 219 3.83 -7.26 18.27
C VAL A 219 4.83 -6.48 17.42
N LEU A 220 4.47 -6.09 16.20
CA LEU A 220 5.37 -5.31 15.33
C LEU A 220 5.71 -3.92 15.90
N ALA A 221 4.79 -3.31 16.65
CA ALA A 221 4.98 -1.98 17.24
C ALA A 221 5.81 -2.02 18.54
N GLU A 222 5.64 -3.06 19.36
CA GLU A 222 6.17 -3.14 20.73
C GLU A 222 7.48 -3.94 20.80
N HIS A 223 7.71 -4.88 19.88
CA HIS A 223 8.87 -5.79 19.96
C HIS A 223 10.22 -5.04 19.80
N PRO A 224 11.18 -5.22 20.74
CA PRO A 224 12.41 -4.42 20.82
C PRO A 224 13.38 -4.62 19.65
N THR A 225 13.36 -5.79 19.00
CA THR A 225 14.19 -6.06 17.82
C THR A 225 13.81 -5.21 16.60
N VAL A 226 12.55 -4.76 16.51
CA VAL A 226 12.12 -3.94 15.38
C VAL A 226 12.61 -2.51 15.60
N SER A 227 13.51 -2.01 14.77
CA SER A 227 14.06 -0.64 14.91
C SER A 227 13.22 0.44 14.23
N LYS A 228 12.32 0.06 13.31
CA LYS A 228 11.49 0.99 12.55
C LYS A 228 10.10 0.42 12.22
N LEU A 229 9.05 1.21 12.40
CA LEU A 229 7.71 0.91 11.91
C LEU A 229 7.31 1.90 10.80
N SER A 230 6.73 1.40 9.72
CA SER A 230 6.13 2.21 8.65
C SER A 230 4.67 1.82 8.46
N PHE A 231 3.75 2.74 8.74
CA PHE A 231 2.32 2.50 8.66
C PHE A 231 1.67 3.43 7.63
N THR A 232 0.74 2.88 6.86
CA THR A 232 -0.21 3.67 6.08
C THR A 232 -1.62 3.22 6.43
N GLY A 233 -2.50 4.15 6.78
CA GLY A 233 -3.88 3.81 7.15
C GLY A 233 -4.61 4.92 7.90
N SER A 234 -5.49 4.55 8.82
CA SER A 234 -6.33 5.52 9.53
C SER A 234 -5.53 6.33 10.56
N THR A 235 -5.90 7.61 10.74
CA THR A 235 -5.28 8.46 11.78
C THR A 235 -5.42 7.87 13.20
N PRO A 236 -6.60 7.35 13.62
CA PRO A 236 -6.72 6.71 14.94
C PRO A 236 -5.79 5.52 15.15
N THR A 237 -5.66 4.62 14.15
CA THR A 237 -4.73 3.49 14.22
C THR A 237 -3.28 3.97 14.26
N GLY A 238 -2.91 4.98 13.46
CA GLY A 238 -1.58 5.56 13.49
C GLY A 238 -1.22 6.16 14.86
N GLN A 239 -2.15 6.85 15.51
CA GLN A 239 -1.97 7.36 16.87
C GLN A 239 -1.78 6.24 17.89
N LEU A 240 -2.53 5.15 17.78
CA LEU A 240 -2.35 3.97 18.64
C LEU A 240 -0.95 3.36 18.45
N LEU A 241 -0.55 3.10 17.20
CA LEU A 241 0.76 2.53 16.89
C LEU A 241 1.91 3.44 17.35
N LEU A 242 1.76 4.76 17.24
CA LEU A 242 2.73 5.72 17.76
C LEU A 242 2.92 5.58 19.28
N LYS A 243 1.83 5.42 20.05
CA LYS A 243 1.90 5.21 21.50
C LYS A 243 2.62 3.90 21.83
N GLN A 244 2.33 2.82 21.11
CA GLN A 244 2.97 1.53 21.29
C GLN A 244 4.47 1.58 20.95
N CYS A 245 4.82 2.26 19.85
CA CYS A 245 6.21 2.45 19.43
C CYS A 245 7.06 3.25 20.42
N ALA A 246 6.44 4.09 21.26
CA ALA A 246 7.15 4.92 22.23
C ALA A 246 7.88 4.09 23.29
N GLY A 247 7.42 2.85 23.58
CA GLY A 247 8.04 1.97 24.57
C GLY A 247 9.48 1.54 24.22
N THR A 248 9.86 1.58 22.94
CA THR A 248 11.21 1.21 22.46
C THR A 248 11.90 2.34 21.69
N VAL A 249 11.27 3.53 21.61
CA VAL A 249 11.80 4.72 20.92
C VAL A 249 12.19 4.43 19.45
N LYS A 250 11.49 3.49 18.82
CA LYS A 250 11.77 3.06 17.44
C LYS A 250 11.38 4.15 16.43
N ARG A 251 12.05 4.18 15.26
CA ARG A 251 11.72 5.18 14.23
C ARG A 251 10.35 4.89 13.62
N VAL A 252 9.57 5.91 13.34
CA VAL A 252 8.21 5.78 12.80
C VAL A 252 8.02 6.58 11.52
N SER A 253 7.28 6.02 10.56
CA SER A 253 6.78 6.73 9.37
C SER A 253 5.27 6.49 9.28
N MET A 254 4.50 7.56 9.12
CA MET A 254 3.04 7.54 9.21
C MET A 254 2.45 8.27 8.01
N GLU A 255 1.73 7.55 7.15
CA GLU A 255 0.87 8.14 6.12
C GLU A 255 -0.59 7.90 6.52
N LEU A 256 -1.28 8.96 6.93
CA LEU A 256 -2.57 8.87 7.60
C LEU A 256 -3.71 9.47 6.75
N GLY A 257 -4.85 9.78 7.40
CA GLY A 257 -6.00 10.36 6.73
C GLY A 257 -5.73 11.78 6.20
N GLY A 258 -6.23 12.05 4.98
CA GLY A 258 -6.27 13.37 4.37
C GLY A 258 -7.70 13.94 4.29
N ASN A 259 -7.79 15.23 3.95
CA ASN A 259 -9.06 15.92 3.62
C ASN A 259 -8.80 16.96 2.51
N ALA A 260 -8.35 16.46 1.36
CA ALA A 260 -7.77 17.27 0.29
C ALA A 260 -8.78 18.27 -0.30
N PRO A 261 -8.49 19.58 -0.26
CA PRO A 261 -9.23 20.58 -1.02
C PRO A 261 -8.82 20.55 -2.51
N PHE A 262 -9.79 20.71 -3.39
CA PHE A 262 -9.59 20.93 -4.83
C PHE A 262 -10.11 22.33 -5.15
N LEU A 263 -9.22 23.25 -5.53
CA LEU A 263 -9.53 24.65 -5.74
C LEU A 263 -9.63 24.97 -7.23
N VAL A 264 -10.67 25.69 -7.65
CA VAL A 264 -10.82 26.16 -9.03
C VAL A 264 -11.09 27.67 -9.02
N PHE A 265 -10.16 28.41 -9.60
CA PHE A 265 -10.21 29.86 -9.74
C PHE A 265 -10.72 30.27 -11.14
N PRO A 266 -11.17 31.53 -11.33
CA PRO A 266 -11.74 31.97 -12.61
C PRO A 266 -10.80 31.91 -13.82
N ASP A 267 -9.49 31.94 -13.57
CA ASP A 267 -8.42 31.93 -14.56
C ASP A 267 -7.94 30.52 -14.93
N CYS A 268 -8.51 29.48 -14.32
CA CYS A 268 -8.20 28.10 -14.64
C CYS A 268 -8.82 27.68 -15.99
N ASP A 269 -8.10 26.86 -16.76
CA ASP A 269 -8.71 26.07 -17.83
C ASP A 269 -9.74 25.12 -17.20
N LEU A 270 -11.02 25.41 -17.45
CA LEU A 270 -12.13 24.73 -16.79
C LEU A 270 -12.27 23.27 -17.22
N ASP A 271 -11.94 22.96 -18.48
CA ASP A 271 -12.02 21.59 -18.99
C ASP A 271 -10.89 20.75 -18.40
N ALA A 272 -9.67 21.30 -18.35
CA ALA A 272 -8.55 20.66 -17.66
C ALA A 272 -8.81 20.48 -16.15
N ALA A 273 -9.45 21.46 -15.50
CA ALA A 273 -9.83 21.37 -14.09
C ALA A 273 -10.84 20.24 -13.86
N VAL A 274 -11.80 20.04 -14.76
CA VAL A 274 -12.76 18.92 -14.70
C VAL A 274 -12.06 17.59 -14.92
N ASP A 275 -11.11 17.49 -15.86
CA ASP A 275 -10.30 16.27 -16.03
C ASP A 275 -9.49 15.93 -14.77
N GLY A 276 -8.85 16.94 -14.17
CA GLY A 276 -8.16 16.80 -12.89
C GLY A 276 -9.09 16.39 -11.75
N ALA A 277 -10.32 16.92 -11.71
CA ALA A 277 -11.34 16.53 -10.75
C ALA A 277 -11.76 15.06 -10.94
N MET A 278 -11.95 14.62 -12.19
CA MET A 278 -12.29 13.23 -12.50
C MET A 278 -11.19 12.27 -12.05
N ALA A 279 -9.94 12.56 -12.41
CA ALA A 279 -8.79 11.73 -12.06
C ALA A 279 -8.49 11.71 -10.54
N SER A 280 -8.69 12.83 -9.84
CA SER A 280 -8.41 12.93 -8.40
C SER A 280 -9.54 12.41 -7.51
N LYS A 281 -10.80 12.51 -7.94
CA LYS A 281 -11.95 12.12 -7.11
C LYS A 281 -12.43 10.70 -7.34
N PHE A 282 -12.47 10.24 -8.59
CA PHE A 282 -13.14 9.00 -8.95
C PHE A 282 -12.18 7.83 -9.19
N ARG A 283 -10.86 8.07 -9.30
CA ARG A 283 -9.87 7.00 -9.30
C ARG A 283 -10.04 6.11 -8.07
N ASN A 284 -10.00 4.80 -8.26
CA ASN A 284 -10.20 3.78 -7.22
C ASN A 284 -11.52 3.97 -6.45
N ALA A 285 -12.58 4.43 -7.12
CA ALA A 285 -13.86 4.79 -6.52
C ALA A 285 -13.75 5.80 -5.36
N GLY A 286 -12.76 6.70 -5.43
CA GLY A 286 -12.49 7.69 -4.39
C GLY A 286 -11.82 7.14 -3.14
N GLN A 287 -11.36 5.89 -3.16
CA GLN A 287 -10.77 5.19 -2.01
C GLN A 287 -9.26 5.42 -1.89
N THR A 288 -8.78 6.65 -2.14
CA THR A 288 -7.36 6.99 -2.01
C THR A 288 -7.13 8.07 -0.95
N CYS A 289 -5.98 8.03 -0.27
CA CYS A 289 -5.64 9.02 0.76
C CYS A 289 -5.47 10.44 0.21
N VAL A 290 -5.18 10.57 -1.09
CA VAL A 290 -4.97 11.84 -1.80
C VAL A 290 -6.19 12.27 -2.62
N CYS A 291 -7.29 11.52 -2.56
CA CYS A 291 -8.49 11.86 -3.32
C CYS A 291 -9.05 13.21 -2.89
N ALA A 292 -9.52 14.00 -3.86
CA ALA A 292 -10.24 15.23 -3.60
C ALA A 292 -11.44 14.93 -2.68
N ASN A 293 -11.54 15.66 -1.57
CA ASN A 293 -12.62 15.49 -0.60
C ASN A 293 -13.53 16.71 -0.52
N ARG A 294 -13.01 17.91 -0.79
CA ARG A 294 -13.76 19.16 -0.80
C ARG A 294 -13.46 19.94 -2.07
N PHE A 295 -14.46 20.22 -2.88
CA PHE A 295 -14.34 21.10 -4.04
C PHE A 295 -14.70 22.53 -3.62
N LEU A 296 -13.76 23.45 -3.79
CA LEU A 296 -13.95 24.87 -3.52
C LEU A 296 -13.79 25.62 -4.84
N ILE A 297 -14.92 26.02 -5.41
CA ILE A 297 -15.01 26.57 -6.77
C ILE A 297 -15.41 28.03 -6.67
N HIS A 298 -14.69 28.91 -7.34
CA HIS A 298 -15.01 30.34 -7.36
C HIS A 298 -16.40 30.58 -7.95
N ALA A 299 -17.14 31.57 -7.42
CA ALA A 299 -18.52 31.83 -7.77
C ALA A 299 -18.73 32.02 -9.29
N ASP A 300 -17.83 32.77 -9.94
CA ASP A 300 -17.88 33.09 -11.37
C ASP A 300 -17.87 31.86 -12.29
N VAL A 301 -17.26 30.75 -11.85
CA VAL A 301 -17.13 29.52 -12.64
C VAL A 301 -17.89 28.33 -12.06
N TYR A 302 -18.59 28.52 -10.92
CA TYR A 302 -19.26 27.45 -10.17
C TYR A 302 -20.24 26.66 -11.04
N ASN A 303 -21.21 27.34 -11.65
CA ASN A 303 -22.27 26.68 -12.42
C ASN A 303 -21.71 25.94 -13.64
N ALA A 304 -20.74 26.53 -14.33
CA ALA A 304 -20.09 25.92 -15.49
C ALA A 304 -19.28 24.68 -15.09
N PHE A 305 -18.54 24.74 -13.98
CA PHE A 305 -17.80 23.60 -13.45
C PHE A 305 -18.74 22.44 -13.08
N VAL A 306 -19.80 22.72 -12.32
CA VAL A 306 -20.75 21.70 -11.87
C VAL A 306 -21.43 21.02 -13.06
N ALA A 307 -21.87 21.78 -14.07
CA ALA A 307 -22.49 21.21 -15.26
C ALA A 307 -21.55 20.29 -16.04
N LYS A 308 -20.29 20.71 -16.25
CA LYS A 308 -19.27 19.89 -16.94
C LYS A 308 -18.94 18.64 -16.13
N LEU A 309 -18.73 18.77 -14.82
CA LEU A 309 -18.45 17.63 -13.94
C LEU A 309 -19.61 16.63 -13.91
N GLN A 310 -20.85 17.11 -13.81
CA GLN A 310 -22.05 16.27 -13.84
C GLN A 310 -22.10 15.42 -15.11
N ALA A 311 -21.87 16.01 -16.27
CA ALA A 311 -21.86 15.28 -17.54
C ALA A 311 -20.81 14.15 -17.57
N ARG A 312 -19.63 14.41 -16.98
CA ARG A 312 -18.55 13.42 -16.89
C ARG A 312 -18.84 12.31 -15.91
N VAL A 313 -19.44 12.62 -14.77
CA VAL A 313 -19.86 11.63 -13.76
C VAL A 313 -20.97 10.74 -14.31
N ALA A 314 -21.94 11.31 -15.03
CA ALA A 314 -23.03 10.54 -15.63
C ALA A 314 -22.57 9.54 -16.71
N ALA A 315 -21.38 9.73 -17.27
CA ALA A 315 -20.79 8.83 -18.26
C ALA A 315 -19.97 7.68 -17.64
N LEU A 316 -19.75 7.68 -16.31
CA LEU A 316 -18.99 6.61 -15.63
C LEU A 316 -19.80 5.31 -15.61
N ARG A 317 -19.16 4.22 -16.03
CA ARG A 317 -19.73 2.87 -15.98
C ARG A 317 -19.27 2.18 -14.71
N VAL A 318 -20.23 1.80 -13.88
CA VAL A 318 -20.00 1.05 -12.66
C VAL A 318 -20.22 -0.43 -12.93
N GLY A 319 -19.35 -1.29 -12.41
CA GLY A 319 -19.50 -2.73 -12.56
C GLY A 319 -18.34 -3.52 -11.96
N ASP A 320 -18.30 -4.81 -12.28
CA ASP A 320 -17.17 -5.68 -11.94
C ASP A 320 -15.89 -5.15 -12.60
N GLY A 321 -14.81 -4.99 -11.83
CA GLY A 321 -13.52 -4.50 -12.32
C GLY A 321 -12.89 -5.35 -13.43
N LEU A 322 -13.31 -6.62 -13.58
CA LEU A 322 -12.90 -7.51 -14.67
C LEU A 322 -13.74 -7.35 -15.94
N ALA A 323 -14.93 -6.75 -15.86
CA ALA A 323 -15.78 -6.56 -17.03
C ALA A 323 -15.16 -5.55 -18.00
N ALA A 324 -15.39 -5.77 -19.30
CA ALA A 324 -14.92 -4.86 -20.31
C ALA A 324 -15.59 -3.48 -20.11
N ARG A 325 -14.79 -2.41 -20.22
CA ARG A 325 -15.28 -1.03 -20.22
C ARG A 325 -15.95 -0.59 -18.91
N VAL A 326 -15.40 -0.98 -17.76
CA VAL A 326 -15.79 -0.45 -16.44
C VAL A 326 -14.84 0.66 -16.02
N ASP A 327 -15.41 1.78 -15.54
CA ASP A 327 -14.66 2.93 -15.06
C ASP A 327 -14.62 2.99 -13.52
N GLN A 328 -15.58 2.36 -12.84
CA GLN A 328 -15.70 2.34 -11.38
C GLN A 328 -16.02 0.92 -10.88
N GLY A 329 -15.18 0.40 -10.01
CA GLY A 329 -15.41 -0.87 -9.31
C GLY A 329 -16.22 -0.69 -8.02
N PRO A 330 -16.54 -1.80 -7.31
CA PRO A 330 -17.21 -1.73 -6.02
C PRO A 330 -16.34 -1.02 -4.97
N LEU A 331 -17.01 -0.50 -3.93
CA LEU A 331 -16.31 -0.15 -2.69
C LEU A 331 -15.87 -1.42 -1.95
N ILE A 332 -14.83 -1.31 -1.13
CA ILE A 332 -14.17 -2.48 -0.54
C ILE A 332 -15.09 -3.34 0.36
N ASN A 333 -16.08 -2.72 1.02
CA ASN A 333 -17.05 -3.41 1.89
C ASN A 333 -18.28 -2.54 2.19
N ALA A 334 -19.28 -3.14 2.86
CA ALA A 334 -20.53 -2.47 3.23
C ALA A 334 -20.32 -1.24 4.14
N ALA A 335 -19.37 -1.28 5.07
CA ALA A 335 -19.09 -0.15 5.96
C ALA A 335 -18.60 1.10 5.20
N ALA A 336 -17.88 0.92 4.08
CA ALA A 336 -17.50 2.01 3.20
C ALA A 336 -18.72 2.61 2.48
N VAL A 337 -19.64 1.78 1.99
CA VAL A 337 -20.91 2.22 1.38
C VAL A 337 -21.74 3.04 2.36
N GLU A 338 -21.95 2.51 3.56
CA GLU A 338 -22.74 3.19 4.61
C GLU A 338 -22.13 4.54 5.00
N LYS A 339 -20.79 4.67 4.98
CA LYS A 339 -20.12 5.94 5.22
C LYS A 339 -20.45 6.97 4.14
N CYS A 340 -20.44 6.58 2.86
CA CYS A 340 -20.82 7.45 1.76
C CYS A 340 -22.29 7.89 1.89
N GLU A 341 -23.19 6.97 2.21
CA GLU A 341 -24.62 7.27 2.43
C GLU A 341 -24.82 8.25 3.58
N ARG A 342 -24.15 8.06 4.72
CA ARG A 342 -24.20 9.00 5.85
C ARG A 342 -23.75 10.41 5.46
N HIS A 343 -22.69 10.54 4.66
CA HIS A 343 -22.22 11.85 4.20
C HIS A 343 -23.23 12.54 3.27
N VAL A 344 -23.82 11.78 2.33
CA VAL A 344 -24.86 12.32 1.43
C VAL A 344 -26.08 12.75 2.22
N ALA A 345 -26.57 11.91 3.13
CA ALA A 345 -27.73 12.20 3.97
C ALA A 345 -27.51 13.44 4.86
N ASP A 346 -26.34 13.55 5.51
CA ASP A 346 -25.98 14.71 6.34
C ASP A 346 -25.93 16.01 5.52
N ALA A 347 -25.33 15.97 4.33
CA ALA A 347 -25.24 17.14 3.46
C ALA A 347 -26.63 17.60 2.98
N VAL A 348 -27.49 16.67 2.58
CA VAL A 348 -28.88 16.97 2.15
C VAL A 348 -29.71 17.52 3.30
N ALA A 349 -29.62 16.93 4.50
CA ALA A 349 -30.29 17.42 5.69
C ALA A 349 -29.90 18.87 6.05
N LYS A 350 -28.69 19.30 5.65
CA LYS A 350 -28.17 20.66 5.82
C LYS A 350 -28.40 21.58 4.62
N GLY A 351 -29.20 21.16 3.63
CA GLY A 351 -29.63 21.98 2.49
C GLY A 351 -28.81 21.83 1.20
N ALA A 352 -27.84 20.91 1.14
CA ALA A 352 -27.17 20.57 -0.11
C ALA A 352 -28.12 19.83 -1.09
N LYS A 353 -27.84 19.92 -2.39
CA LYS A 353 -28.62 19.25 -3.44
C LYS A 353 -27.79 18.16 -4.11
N VAL A 354 -28.40 16.99 -4.34
CA VAL A 354 -27.80 15.92 -5.14
C VAL A 354 -28.01 16.25 -6.62
N VAL A 355 -26.91 16.35 -7.37
CA VAL A 355 -26.93 16.72 -8.80
C VAL A 355 -26.85 15.49 -9.72
N ALA A 356 -26.20 14.42 -9.27
CA ALA A 356 -26.12 13.13 -9.96
C ALA A 356 -25.89 12.00 -8.94
N GLY A 357 -26.42 10.80 -9.24
CA GLY A 357 -26.30 9.64 -8.36
C GLY A 357 -26.98 9.83 -7.00
N GLY A 358 -26.31 9.45 -5.91
CA GLY A 358 -26.79 9.63 -4.54
C GLY A 358 -27.48 8.42 -3.91
N GLY A 359 -27.49 7.27 -4.60
CA GLY A 359 -28.00 6.00 -4.08
C GLY A 359 -27.10 4.81 -4.47
N ARG A 360 -27.34 3.67 -3.81
CA ARG A 360 -26.68 2.39 -4.13
C ARG A 360 -27.04 1.92 -5.54
N HIS A 361 -26.12 1.22 -6.18
CA HIS A 361 -26.27 0.64 -7.51
C HIS A 361 -25.39 -0.61 -7.63
#